data_AF-A0A3M2EFY8-F1
#
_entry.id   AF-A0A3M2EFY8-F1
#
_cell.length_a   1.000
_cell.length_b   1.000
_cell.length_c   1.000
_cell.angle_alpha   90.00
_cell.angle_beta   90.00
_cell.angle_gamma   90.00
#
_symmetry.space_group_name_H-M   'P 1'
#
loop_
_entity.id
_entity.type
_entity.pdbx_description
1 polymer ?
#
loop_
_entity_poly.entity_id
_entity_poly.type
_entity_poly.pdbx_seq_one_letter_code
_entity_poly.pdbx_strand_id
1 'polypeptide(L)'
;MRTAGLILLLAAGLIALSDAVAANWDAAAFAFRPVGALWFALDRASLLFMDNLISRHVSQLLWERIWVPLMGLPAAPAAALAGLLLLLAARLRRRGR
;
A
#
# COMPACT_ATOMS: atom_id res chain seq x y z
N MET A 1 -0.98 6.05 -17.44
CA MET A 1 -0.62 4.67 -17.01
C MET A 1 0.87 4.52 -16.75
N ARG A 2 1.77 4.85 -17.69
CA ARG A 2 3.22 4.72 -17.45
C ARG A 2 3.75 5.65 -16.35
N THR A 3 3.30 6.90 -16.31
CA THR A 3 3.64 7.87 -15.25
C THR A 3 3.15 7.42 -13.88
N ALA A 4 1.89 7.00 -13.77
CA ALA A 4 1.32 6.46 -12.53
C ALA A 4 2.08 5.23 -12.00
N GLY A 5 2.47 4.31 -12.89
CA GLY A 5 3.28 3.14 -12.51
C GLY A 5 4.68 3.53 -11.98
N LEU A 6 5.32 4.53 -12.58
CA LEU A 6 6.60 5.05 -12.08
C LEU A 6 6.46 5.75 -10.73
N ILE A 7 5.40 6.55 -10.55
CA ILE A 7 5.10 7.20 -9.26
C ILE A 7 4.93 6.16 -8.15
N LEU A 8 4.20 5.08 -8.42
CA LEU A 8 4.01 3.99 -7.45
C LEU A 8 5.31 3.26 -7.11
N LEU A 9 6.18 3.02 -8.09
CA LEU A 9 7.50 2.43 -7.83
C LEU A 9 8.40 3.36 -7.01
N LEU A 10 8.38 4.66 -7.30
CA LEU A 10 9.11 5.66 -6.50
C LEU A 10 8.56 5.71 -5.07
N ALA A 11 7.25 5.73 -4.91
CA ALA A 11 6.60 5.68 -3.59
C ALA A 11 6.98 4.40 -2.83
N ALA A 12 6.98 3.24 -3.49
CA ALA A 12 7.41 1.98 -2.89
C ALA A 12 8.86 2.03 -2.40
N GLY A 13 9.76 2.60 -3.20
CA GLY A 13 11.17 2.81 -2.83
C GLY A 13 11.32 3.75 -1.62
N LEU A 14 10.57 4.85 -1.59
CA LEU A 14 10.58 5.79 -0.47
C LEU A 14 10.05 5.15 0.82
N ILE A 15 8.99 4.34 0.73
CA ILE A 15 8.44 3.60 1.88
C ILE A 15 9.49 2.61 2.40
N ALA A 16 10.09 1.80 1.53
CA ALA A 16 11.13 0.84 1.94
C ALA A 16 12.35 1.53 2.58
N LEU A 17 12.77 2.68 2.02
CA LEU A 17 13.85 3.48 2.57
C LEU A 17 13.50 4.02 3.96
N SER A 18 12.27 4.53 4.13
CA SER A 18 11.82 5.01 5.45
C SER A 18 11.77 3.89 6.49
N ASP A 19 11.35 2.68 6.11
CA ASP A 19 11.33 1.51 6.99
C ASP A 19 12.75 1.08 7.39
N ALA A 20 13.70 1.16 6.44
CA ALA A 20 15.11 0.84 6.69
C ALA A 20 15.78 1.87 7.61
N VAL A 21 15.50 3.15 7.42
CA VAL A 21 16.01 4.22 8.28
C VAL A 21 15.46 4.07 9.70
N ALA A 22 14.17 3.79 9.85
CA ALA A 22 13.55 3.56 11.15
C ALA A 22 14.17 2.34 11.86
N ALA A 23 14.33 1.21 11.16
CA ALA A 23 14.97 0.03 11.72
C ALA A 23 16.41 0.29 12.19
N ASN A 24 17.18 1.07 11.42
CA ASN A 24 18.55 1.43 11.78
C ASN A 24 18.62 2.37 12.99
N TRP A 25 17.64 3.26 13.16
CA TRP A 25 17.55 4.17 14.30
C TRP A 25 17.16 3.44 15.59
N ASP A 26 16.20 2.52 15.51
CA ASP A 26 15.68 1.79 16.67
C ASP A 26 16.57 0.60 17.06
N ALA A 27 17.70 0.38 16.37
CA ALA A 27 18.53 -0.82 16.46
C ALA A 27 17.69 -2.12 16.35
N ALA A 28 16.59 -2.04 15.60
CA ALA A 28 15.59 -3.09 15.48
C ALA A 28 15.82 -3.92 14.21
N ALA A 29 15.29 -5.13 14.21
CA ALA A 29 15.25 -5.94 12.99
C ALA A 29 14.41 -5.23 11.92
N PHE A 30 14.91 -5.22 10.68
CA PHE A 30 14.17 -4.66 9.55
C PHE A 30 12.85 -5.39 9.33
N ALA A 31 11.76 -4.63 9.30
CA ALA A 31 10.43 -5.12 8.99
C ALA A 31 9.68 -4.11 8.11
N PHE A 32 8.95 -4.62 7.12
CA PHE A 32 8.06 -3.78 6.32
C PHE A 32 6.85 -3.39 7.15
N ARG A 33 6.54 -2.09 7.21
CA ARG A 33 5.31 -1.66 7.89
C ARG A 33 4.07 -2.06 7.09
N PRO A 34 2.96 -2.39 7.76
CA PRO A 34 1.71 -2.71 7.09
C PRO A 34 1.09 -1.47 6.44
N VAL A 35 0.30 -1.67 5.39
CA VAL A 35 -0.41 -0.61 4.65
C VAL A 35 -1.26 0.25 5.59
N GLY A 36 -1.97 -0.38 6.52
CA GLY A 36 -2.80 0.31 7.50
C GLY A 36 -1.99 1.24 8.40
N ALA A 37 -0.78 0.83 8.83
CA ALA A 37 0.09 1.68 9.64
C ALA A 37 0.63 2.88 8.84
N LEU A 38 0.98 2.66 7.57
CA LEU A 38 1.37 3.75 6.67
C LEU A 38 0.21 4.75 6.49
N TRP A 39 -1.01 4.26 6.23
CA TRP A 39 -2.18 5.13 6.09
C TRP A 39 -2.44 5.89 7.38
N PHE A 40 -2.47 5.20 8.52
CA PHE A 40 -2.69 5.83 9.82
C PHE A 40 -1.70 6.97 10.10
N ALA A 41 -0.43 6.81 9.70
CA ALA A 41 0.60 7.84 9.84
C ALA A 41 0.40 9.03 8.88
N LEU A 42 -0.20 8.81 7.70
CA LEU A 42 -0.48 9.86 6.72
C LEU A 42 -1.75 10.65 7.08
N ASP A 43 -2.83 9.92 7.38
CA ASP A 43 -4.11 10.49 7.79
C ASP A 43 -4.93 9.45 8.56
N ARG A 44 -4.89 9.58 9.88
CA ARG A 44 -5.64 8.74 10.82
C ARG A 44 -7.15 8.90 10.66
N ALA A 45 -7.65 10.11 10.41
CA ALA A 45 -9.08 10.38 10.43
C ALA A 45 -9.78 9.70 9.24
N SER A 46 -9.17 9.75 8.05
CA SER A 46 -9.70 9.07 6.87
C SER A 46 -9.70 7.54 7.02
N LEU A 47 -8.66 6.94 7.61
CA LEU A 47 -8.62 5.50 7.85
C LEU A 47 -9.75 5.06 8.79
N LEU A 48 -9.93 5.75 9.92
CA LEU A 48 -11.00 5.43 10.87
C LEU A 48 -12.40 5.65 10.29
N PHE A 49 -12.56 6.67 9.45
CA PHE A 49 -13.81 6.89 8.71
C PHE A 49 -14.12 5.71 7.79
N MET A 50 -13.14 5.25 7.00
CA MET A 50 -13.31 4.11 6.11
C MET A 50 -13.54 2.79 6.84
N ASP A 51 -12.83 2.54 7.95
CA ASP A 51 -13.08 1.38 8.80
C ASP A 51 -14.53 1.34 9.30
N ASN A 52 -15.05 2.48 9.79
CA ASN A 52 -16.44 2.58 10.23
C ASN A 52 -17.44 2.46 9.07
N LEU A 53 -17.13 3.05 7.91
CA LEU A 53 -17.99 2.98 6.75
C LEU A 53 -18.12 1.54 6.24
N ILE A 54 -17.01 0.82 6.08
CA ILE A 54 -17.03 -0.54 5.55
C ILE A 54 -17.66 -1.51 6.56
N SER A 55 -17.26 -1.44 7.84
CA SER A 55 -17.79 -2.33 8.87
C SER A 55 -19.28 -2.13 9.15
N ARG A 56 -19.76 -0.87 9.19
CA ARG A 56 -21.14 -0.57 9.58
C ARG A 56 -22.12 -0.43 8.41
N HIS A 57 -21.67 0.03 7.25
CA HIS A 57 -22.57 0.40 6.14
C HIS A 57 -22.40 -0.46 4.89
N VAL A 58 -21.27 -1.15 4.71
CA VAL A 58 -21.06 -2.00 3.53
C VAL A 58 -21.33 -3.47 3.85
N SER A 59 -20.50 -4.08 4.69
CA SER A 59 -20.66 -5.46 5.15
C SER A 59 -19.57 -5.78 6.15
N GLN A 60 -19.96 -6.31 7.32
CA GLN A 60 -19.00 -6.81 8.30
C GLN A 60 -18.14 -7.95 7.74
N LEU A 61 -18.73 -8.83 6.92
CA LEU A 61 -17.98 -9.92 6.29
C LEU A 61 -16.90 -9.41 5.33
N LEU A 62 -17.21 -8.36 4.57
CA LEU A 62 -16.24 -7.72 3.68
C LEU A 62 -15.10 -7.07 4.47
N TRP A 63 -15.45 -6.42 5.59
CA TRP A 63 -14.48 -5.79 6.47
C TRP A 63 -13.49 -6.81 7.04
N GLU A 64 -14.00 -7.90 7.62
CA GLU A 64 -13.17 -8.95 8.25
C GLU A 64 -12.33 -9.74 7.22
N ARG A 65 -12.92 -10.09 6.07
CA ARG A 65 -12.27 -11.01 5.11
C ARG A 65 -11.40 -10.34 4.06
N ILE A 66 -11.66 -9.07 3.75
CA ILE A 66 -10.95 -8.36 2.68
C ILE A 66 -10.24 -7.14 3.22
N TRP A 67 -10.97 -6.25 3.89
CA TRP A 67 -10.42 -4.96 4.30
C TRP A 67 -9.29 -5.10 5.33
N VAL A 68 -9.51 -5.84 6.42
CA VAL A 68 -8.50 -6.06 7.46
C VAL A 68 -7.24 -6.75 6.93
N PRO A 69 -7.34 -7.88 6.18
CA PRO A 69 -6.16 -8.52 5.57
C PRO A 69 -5.42 -7.60 4.59
N LEU A 70 -6.15 -6.80 3.81
CA LEU A 70 -5.57 -5.83 2.88
C LEU A 70 -4.73 -4.77 3.61
N MET A 71 -5.24 -4.24 4.73
CA MET A 71 -4.51 -3.28 5.56
C MET A 71 -3.28 -3.90 6.24
N GLY A 72 -3.27 -5.23 6.45
CA GLY A 72 -2.13 -5.97 6.99
C GLY A 72 -1.00 -6.26 6.00
N LEU A 73 -1.20 -6.03 4.70
CA LEU A 73 -0.16 -6.27 3.69
C LEU A 73 1.05 -5.35 3.90
N PRO A 74 2.27 -5.80 3.56
CA PRO A 74 3.46 -4.96 3.66
C PRO A 74 3.41 -3.84 2.61
N ALA A 75 3.53 -2.59 3.07
CA ALA A 75 3.22 -1.40 2.27
C ALA A 75 4.13 -1.24 1.04
N ALA A 76 5.45 -1.36 1.23
CA ALA A 76 6.41 -1.21 0.13
C ALA A 76 6.24 -2.29 -0.96
N PRO A 77 6.20 -3.61 -0.64
CA PRO A 77 5.94 -4.65 -1.62
C PRO A 77 4.58 -4.50 -2.34
N ALA A 78 3.52 -4.13 -1.61
CA ALA A 78 2.20 -3.92 -2.21
C ALA A 78 2.22 -2.77 -3.23
N ALA A 79 2.82 -1.63 -2.90
CA ALA A 79 2.98 -0.51 -3.81
C ALA A 79 3.87 -0.85 -5.02
N ALA A 80 4.97 -1.59 -4.79
CA ALA A 80 5.86 -2.04 -5.85
C ALA A 80 5.13 -2.95 -6.84
N LEU A 81 4.37 -3.92 -6.34
CA LEU A 81 3.59 -4.84 -7.17
C LEU A 81 2.53 -4.09 -7.98
N ALA A 82 1.78 -3.18 -7.37
CA ALA A 82 0.78 -2.36 -8.07
C ALA A 82 1.41 -1.49 -9.17
N GLY A 83 2.55 -0.84 -8.87
CA GLY A 83 3.31 -0.06 -9.84
C GLY A 83 3.82 -0.91 -11.01
N LEU A 84 4.35 -2.10 -10.73
CA LEU A 84 4.83 -3.04 -11.74
C LEU A 84 3.70 -3.53 -12.65
N LEU A 85 2.56 -3.93 -12.08
CA LEU A 85 1.38 -4.36 -12.83
C LEU A 85 0.87 -3.27 -13.77
N LEU A 86 0.82 -2.01 -13.32
CA LEU A 86 0.43 -0.88 -14.15
C LEU A 86 1.42 -0.61 -15.30
N LEU A 87 2.73 -0.77 -15.06
CA LEU A 87 3.74 -0.64 -16.11
C LEU A 87 3.65 -1.78 -17.13
N LEU A 88 3.40 -3.01 -16.68
CA LEU A 88 3.18 -4.17 -17.55
C LEU A 88 1.92 -4.00 -18.39
N ALA A 89 0.79 -3.60 -17.79
CA ALA A 89 -0.45 -3.29 -18.51
C ALA A 89 -0.23 -2.16 -19.55
N ALA A 90 0.51 -1.12 -19.18
CA ALA A 90 0.85 -0.03 -20.10
C ALA A 90 1.77 -0.49 -21.26
N ARG A 91 2.64 -1.47 -21.03
CA ARG A 91 3.50 -2.08 -22.08
C ARG A 91 2.68 -2.98 -23.01
N LEU A 92 1.82 -3.85 -22.45
CA LEU A 92 0.96 -4.76 -23.22
C LEU A 92 0.03 -3.97 -24.15
N ARG A 93 -0.58 -2.89 -23.65
CA ARG A 93 -1.47 -2.03 -24.45
C ARG A 93 -0.78 -1.27 -25.58
N ARG A 94 0.55 -1.10 -25.52
CA ARG A 94 1.35 -0.51 -26.61
C ARG A 94 1.79 -1.53 -27.65
N ARG A 95 1.84 -2.82 -27.32
CA ARG A 95 2.20 -3.90 -28.25
C ARG A 95 1.01 -4.41 -29.07
N GLY A 96 -0.22 -4.23 -28.59
CA GLY A 96 -1.45 -4.62 -29.29
C GLY A 96 -2.07 -3.51 -30.16
N ARG A 97 -1.36 -2.40 -30.38
CA ARG A 97 -1.70 -1.33 -31.34
C ARG A 97 -0.56 -1.24 -32.33
#